data_AF-A0A432LBZ7-F1
#
_entry.id   AF-A0A432LBZ7-F1
#
_cell.length_a   1.000
_cell.length_b   1.000
_cell.length_c   1.000
_cell.angle_alpha   90.00
_cell.angle_beta   90.00
_cell.angle_gamma   90.00
#
_symmetry.space_group_name_H-M   'P 1'
#
loop_
_entity.id
_entity.type
_entity.pdbx_description
1 polymer ?
#
loop_
_entity_poly.entity_id
_entity_poly.type
_entity_poly.pdbx_seq_one_letter_code
_entity_poly.pdbx_strand_id
1 'polypeptide(L)'
;MAVMTHEYIQTLVHFAPTFKQLFLNDVAITISDTEKVVFHSDSNAIKIGNANPVGILLKTNEPMYQVMQIRKMIQMDIPIELYGISGKITISPLFDDQKK
;
A
#
# COMPACT_ATOMS: atom_id res chain seq x y z
N MET A 1 3.77 19.64 12.66
CA MET A 1 2.89 20.09 11.55
C MET A 1 2.10 18.89 11.09
N ALA A 2 0.76 18.93 11.16
CA ALA A 2 -0.07 17.87 10.62
C ALA A 2 -0.06 17.99 9.10
N VAL A 3 0.50 16.99 8.41
CA VAL A 3 0.42 16.90 6.94
C VAL A 3 -1.05 16.71 6.61
N MET A 4 -1.66 17.68 5.91
CA MET A 4 -3.03 17.53 5.43
C MET A 4 -3.05 16.45 4.36
N THR A 5 -3.42 15.23 4.77
CA THR A 5 -3.64 14.12 3.86
C THR A 5 -4.80 14.45 2.92
N HIS A 6 -4.61 14.26 1.62
CA HIS A 6 -5.62 14.53 0.59
C HIS A 6 -6.96 13.83 0.90
N GLU A 7 -8.11 14.48 0.64
CA GLU A 7 -9.45 13.93 0.96
C GLU A 7 -9.65 12.53 0.37
N TYR A 8 -9.28 12.35 -0.91
CA TYR A 8 -9.30 11.06 -1.58
C TYR A 8 -8.53 9.96 -0.82
N ILE A 9 -7.35 10.27 -0.28
CA ILE A 9 -6.56 9.34 0.53
C ILE A 9 -7.28 9.05 1.86
N GLN A 10 -7.86 10.06 2.51
CA GLN A 10 -8.62 9.85 3.74
C GLN A 10 -9.81 8.91 3.52
N THR A 11 -10.53 9.06 2.41
CA THR A 11 -11.62 8.16 2.02
C THR A 11 -11.11 6.72 1.84
N LEU A 12 -9.99 6.52 1.15
CA LEU A 12 -9.41 5.19 0.97
C LEU A 12 -9.00 4.56 2.30
N VAL A 13 -8.37 5.34 3.19
CA VAL A 13 -8.00 4.87 4.53
C VAL A 13 -9.25 4.49 5.34
N HIS A 14 -10.33 5.26 5.23
CA HIS A 14 -11.60 4.97 5.89
C HIS A 14 -12.21 3.63 5.43
N PHE A 15 -12.16 3.34 4.12
CA PHE A 15 -12.72 2.10 3.55
C PHE A 15 -11.74 0.91 3.50
N ALA A 16 -10.45 1.13 3.77
CA ALA A 16 -9.44 0.07 3.70
C ALA A 16 -9.75 -1.18 4.53
N PRO A 17 -10.30 -1.07 5.77
CA PRO A 17 -10.73 -2.24 6.52
C PRO A 17 -11.83 -3.04 5.83
N THR A 18 -12.76 -2.37 5.12
CA THR A 18 -13.82 -3.03 4.34
C THR A 18 -13.23 -3.78 3.16
N PHE A 19 -12.24 -3.21 2.45
CA PHE A 19 -11.59 -3.93 1.35
C PHE A 19 -11.00 -5.25 1.82
N LYS A 20 -10.36 -5.30 2.99
CA LYS A 20 -9.82 -6.55 3.56
C LYS A 20 -10.90 -7.63 3.73
N GLN A 21 -12.12 -7.25 4.10
CA GLN A 21 -13.24 -8.19 4.27
C GLN A 21 -13.79 -8.73 2.94
N LEU A 22 -13.54 -8.04 1.82
CA LEU A 22 -13.98 -8.48 0.49
C LEU A 22 -13.06 -9.56 -0.10
N PHE A 23 -11.83 -9.68 0.38
CA PHE A 23 -10.92 -10.73 -0.09
C PHE A 23 -11.25 -12.06 0.62
N LEU A 24 -11.50 -13.09 -0.18
CA LEU A 24 -11.69 -14.47 0.30
C LEU A 24 -10.42 -15.02 0.98
N ASN A 25 -9.26 -14.54 0.53
CA ASN A 25 -7.96 -14.89 1.06
C ASN A 25 -7.41 -13.73 1.90
N ASP A 26 -6.50 -14.05 2.82
CA ASP A 26 -5.85 -13.04 3.65
C ASP A 26 -5.01 -12.05 2.83
N VAL A 27 -5.11 -10.76 3.17
CA VAL A 27 -4.46 -9.67 2.46
C VAL A 27 -3.94 -8.62 3.44
N ALA A 28 -2.78 -8.07 3.12
CA ALA A 28 -2.26 -6.86 3.75
C ALA A 28 -2.48 -5.69 2.79
N ILE A 29 -3.00 -4.56 3.28
CA ILE A 29 -3.24 -3.37 2.46
C ILE A 29 -2.33 -2.27 2.98
N THR A 30 -1.53 -1.69 2.09
CA THR A 30 -0.70 -0.52 2.40
C THR A 30 -1.13 0.63 1.51
N ILE A 31 -1.32 1.81 2.10
CA ILE A 31 -1.63 3.04 1.37
C ILE A 31 -0.54 4.05 1.73
N SER A 32 0.00 4.72 0.73
CA SER A 32 0.94 5.82 0.89
C SER A 32 0.42 7.08 0.22
N ASP A 33 0.87 8.23 0.71
CA ASP A 33 0.88 9.45 -0.09
C ASP A 33 2.16 9.48 -0.96
N THR A 34 2.51 10.64 -1.51
CA THR A 34 3.71 10.80 -2.35
C THR A 34 5.03 10.73 -1.58
N GLU A 35 4.99 10.77 -0.26
CA GLU A 35 6.16 10.86 0.62
C GLU A 35 6.29 9.67 1.58
N LYS A 36 5.19 9.13 2.09
CA LYS A 36 5.20 8.16 3.20
C LYS A 36 3.98 7.25 3.23
N VAL A 37 4.09 6.16 3.99
CA VAL A 37 2.96 5.28 4.31
C VAL A 37 1.98 5.99 5.25
N VAL A 38 0.71 6.01 4.90
CA VAL A 38 -0.38 6.64 5.68
C VAL A 38 -1.31 5.61 6.33
N PHE A 39 -1.36 4.40 5.80
CA PHE A 39 -2.14 3.30 6.36
C PHE A 39 -1.50 1.96 6.05
N HIS A 40 -1.62 1.03 6.99
CA HIS A 40 -1.27 -0.37 6.82
C HIS A 40 -2.26 -1.25 7.56
N SER A 41 -2.71 -2.32 6.91
CA SER A 41 -3.37 -3.43 7.57
C SER A 41 -2.49 -4.67 7.48
N ASP A 42 -2.33 -5.35 8.62
CA ASP A 42 -1.55 -6.57 8.69
C ASP A 42 -2.24 -7.72 7.96
N SER A 43 -1.46 -8.65 7.45
CA SER A 43 -1.91 -9.99 7.07
C SER A 43 -1.69 -10.95 8.24
N ASN A 44 -2.58 -11.93 8.38
CA ASN A 44 -2.39 -13.05 9.31
C ASN A 44 -1.26 -13.98 8.84
N ALA A 45 -1.10 -14.15 7.52
CA ALA A 45 -0.15 -15.05 6.89
C ALA A 45 1.22 -14.41 6.61
N ILE A 46 1.27 -13.13 6.27
CA ILE A 46 2.51 -12.39 5.99
C ILE A 46 2.88 -11.54 7.20
N LYS A 47 3.96 -11.94 7.89
CA LYS A 47 4.56 -11.16 8.98
C LYS A 47 5.72 -10.35 8.44
N ILE A 48 5.47 -9.10 8.05
CA ILE A 48 6.54 -8.17 7.69
C ILE A 48 7.21 -7.75 9.01
N GLY A 49 8.51 -8.01 9.13
CA GLY A 49 9.26 -7.96 10.40
C GLY A 49 9.34 -6.61 11.13
N ASN A 50 8.63 -5.57 10.68
CA ASN A 50 8.58 -4.26 11.34
C ASN A 50 7.18 -3.99 11.88
N ALA A 51 7.12 -3.59 13.16
CA ALA A 51 5.94 -3.00 13.77
C ALA A 51 5.44 -1.83 12.91
N ASN A 52 4.15 -1.87 12.53
CA ASN A 52 3.36 -0.83 11.84
C ASN A 52 4.18 0.17 10.97
N PRO A 53 4.19 0.03 9.63
CA PRO A 53 4.99 0.87 8.74
C PRO A 53 4.44 2.30 8.54
N VAL A 54 3.34 2.68 9.19
CA VAL A 54 2.75 4.03 9.06
C VAL A 54 3.77 5.10 9.48
N GLY A 55 3.96 6.10 8.62
CA GLY A 55 4.91 7.19 8.80
C GLY A 55 6.29 6.95 8.19
N ILE A 56 6.60 5.72 7.75
CA ILE A 56 7.85 5.43 7.04
C ILE A 56 7.86 6.16 5.69
N LEU A 57 8.96 6.87 5.42
CA LEU A 57 9.20 7.55 4.15
C LEU A 57 9.41 6.54 3.02
N LEU A 58 8.80 6.80 1.87
CA LEU A 58 9.01 6.04 0.67
C LEU A 58 10.41 6.29 0.12
N LYS A 59 11.12 5.22 -0.21
CA LYS A 59 12.42 5.32 -0.88
C LYS A 59 12.22 5.29 -2.40
N THR A 60 13.07 5.98 -3.13
CA THR A 60 12.97 6.07 -4.61
C THR A 60 13.15 4.73 -5.31
N ASN A 61 13.82 3.77 -4.65
CA ASN A 61 13.99 2.41 -5.14
C ASN A 61 12.87 1.45 -4.72
N GLU A 62 11.87 1.91 -3.94
CA GLU A 62 10.75 1.08 -3.54
C GLU A 62 9.67 1.01 -4.64
N PRO A 63 9.04 -0.15 -4.85
CA PRO A 63 8.02 -0.34 -5.87
C PRO A 63 6.85 0.67 -5.78
N MET A 64 6.44 1.04 -4.56
CA MET A 64 5.37 2.04 -4.35
C MET A 64 5.74 3.42 -4.91
N TYR A 65 6.99 3.85 -4.76
CA TYR A 65 7.45 5.11 -5.35
C TYR A 65 7.48 5.02 -6.87
N GLN A 66 7.99 3.90 -7.40
CA GLN A 66 8.16 3.71 -8.84
C GLN A 66 6.83 3.72 -9.60
N VAL A 67 5.77 3.06 -9.08
CA VAL A 67 4.46 3.03 -9.76
C VAL A 67 3.86 4.43 -9.96
N MET A 68 4.08 5.34 -9.01
CA MET A 68 3.59 6.71 -9.10
C MET A 68 4.28 7.47 -10.23
N GLN A 69 5.57 7.22 -10.45
CA GLN A 69 6.34 7.84 -11.53
C GLN A 69 5.92 7.32 -12.90
N ILE A 70 5.79 5.99 -13.04
CA ILE A 70 5.46 5.37 -14.33
C ILE A 70 3.97 5.43 -14.68
N ARG A 71 3.12 5.82 -13.72
CA ARG A 71 1.65 5.88 -13.83
C ARG A 71 1.02 4.59 -14.34
N LYS A 72 1.58 3.46 -13.95
CA LYS A 72 1.12 2.12 -14.32
C LYS A 72 1.12 1.21 -13.10
N MET A 73 0.11 0.35 -13.04
CA MET A 73 0.06 -0.73 -12.06
C MET A 73 1.19 -1.72 -12.32
N ILE A 74 1.78 -2.25 -11.24
CA ILE A 74 2.69 -3.39 -11.31
C ILE A 74 2.15 -4.54 -10.47
N GLN A 75 2.49 -5.74 -10.90
CA GLN A 75 2.25 -6.98 -10.18
C GLN A 75 3.58 -7.72 -10.07
N MET A 76 3.84 -8.25 -8.90
CA MET A 76 5.04 -9.05 -8.63
C MET A 76 4.67 -10.26 -7.79
N ASP A 77 5.24 -11.40 -8.16
CA ASP A 77 5.17 -12.60 -7.36
C ASP A 77 6.26 -12.55 -6.29
N ILE A 78 5.86 -12.88 -5.07
CA ILE A 78 6.75 -12.95 -3.92
C ILE A 78 7.17 -14.41 -3.76
N PRO A 79 8.44 -14.74 -4.02
CA PRO A 79 8.93 -16.09 -3.91
C PRO A 79 8.99 -16.51 -2.43
N ILE A 80 8.74 -17.80 -2.17
CA ILE A 80 8.61 -18.36 -0.82
C ILE A 80 9.90 -18.18 0.00
N GLU A 81 11.05 -18.13 -0.67
CA GLU A 81 12.38 -18.02 -0.09
C GLU A 81 12.60 -16.69 0.65
N LEU A 82 11.86 -15.63 0.32
CA LEU A 82 12.05 -14.31 0.91
C LEU A 82 11.26 -14.12 2.21
N TYR A 83 10.09 -14.73 2.32
CA TYR A 83 9.14 -14.46 3.42
C TYR A 83 8.48 -15.72 4.01
N GLY A 84 8.90 -16.91 3.59
CA GLY A 84 8.33 -18.18 4.04
C GLY A 84 6.94 -18.48 3.47
N ILE A 85 6.39 -17.60 2.64
CA ILE A 85 5.09 -17.75 1.98
C ILE A 85 5.16 -17.20 0.56
N SER A 86 4.58 -17.93 -0.39
CA SER A 86 4.39 -17.43 -1.75
C SER A 86 3.22 -16.44 -1.78
N GLY A 87 3.43 -15.26 -2.34
CA GLY A 87 2.40 -14.22 -2.41
C GLY A 87 2.38 -13.52 -3.75
N LYS A 88 1.38 -12.66 -3.95
CA LYS A 88 1.35 -11.72 -5.06
C LYS A 88 1.13 -10.33 -4.49
N ILE A 89 1.99 -9.39 -4.86
CA ILE A 89 1.81 -7.97 -4.55
C ILE A 89 1.30 -7.30 -5.81
N THR A 90 0.21 -6.55 -5.67
CA THR A 90 -0.30 -5.64 -6.69
C THR A 90 -0.20 -4.23 -6.15
N ILE A 91 0.39 -3.33 -6.93
CA ILE A 91 0.56 -1.93 -6.55
C ILE A 91 -0.03 -1.08 -7.67
N SER A 92 -1.08 -0.33 -7.35
CA SER A 92 -1.74 0.57 -8.29
C SER A 92 -1.49 2.02 -7.88
N PRO A 93 -0.95 2.86 -8.76
CA PRO A 93 -0.93 4.29 -8.51
C PRO A 93 -2.35 4.84 -8.59
N LEU A 94 -2.64 5.84 -7.76
CA LEU A 94 -3.94 6.51 -7.74
C LEU A 94 -3.74 7.98 -8.09
N PHE A 95 -4.58 8.47 -8.99
CA PHE A 95 -4.56 9.85 -9.44
C PHE A 95 -5.90 10.49 -9.13
N ASP A 96 -5.87 11.66 -8.52
CA ASP A 96 -7.06 12.49 -8.42
C ASP A 96 -7.20 13.30 -9.71
N ASP A 97 -7.98 12.76 -10.64
CA ASP A 97 -8.30 13.43 -11.91
C ASP A 97 -9.39 14.52 -11.76
N GLN A 98 -9.91 14.76 -10.54
CA GLN A 98 -10.98 15.75 -10.31
C GLN A 98 -10.50 17.19 -10.12
N LYS A 99 -9.21 17.49 -10.34
CA LYS A 99 -8.76 18.87 -10.49
C LYS A 99 -9.05 19.40 -11.91
N LYS A 100 -10.30 19.81 -12.14
CA LYS A 100 -10.67 20.82 -13.13
C LYS A 100 -11.17 22.07 -12.44
#